data_AF-A0A6P7NPQ6-F1
#
_entry.id   AF-A0A6P7NPQ6-F1
#
_cell.length_a   1.000
_cell.length_b   1.000
_cell.length_c   1.000
_cell.angle_alpha   90.00
_cell.angle_beta   90.00
_cell.angle_gamma   90.00
#
_symmetry.space_group_name_H-M   'P 1'
#
loop_
_entity.id
_entity.type
_entity.pdbx_description
1 polymer ?
#
loop_
_entity_poly.entity_id
_entity_poly.type
_entity_poly.pdbx_seq_one_letter_code
_entity_poly.pdbx_strand_id
1 'polypeptide(L)'
;MNTIGLQKLSDIIQLVFSGEPAEKDRLQQRQTSTAHFKVHIHKDTSHHSEKQTTDMWASSPSKKQGNILSYWCFSPGFRMQELGNQGVRCIILTSSTLSPLTSFAAEMRIPFPVSLENRHAIERDQIFVSIIERGPDRVYLSSAFDRCPLESMVSLGNTVGKTFTSYQPFSVITSKSEQTCVCPVVYCKVFHMF
;
A
#
# COMPACT_ATOMS: atom_id res chain seq x y z
N MET A 1 -34.74 -6.74 -17.14
CA MET A 1 -33.92 -6.04 -16.13
C MET A 1 -32.57 -6.70 -16.07
N ASN A 2 -31.47 -5.94 -16.18
CA ASN A 2 -30.11 -6.49 -16.15
C ASN A 2 -29.75 -6.87 -14.69
N THR A 3 -29.95 -8.15 -14.33
CA THR A 3 -29.78 -8.67 -12.95
C THR A 3 -28.31 -8.99 -12.61
N ILE A 4 -27.43 -9.05 -13.61
CA ILE A 4 -26.02 -9.44 -13.45
C ILE A 4 -25.28 -8.46 -12.52
N GLY A 5 -25.56 -7.16 -12.62
CA GLY A 5 -24.93 -6.15 -11.75
C GLY A 5 -25.34 -6.28 -10.28
N LEU A 6 -26.61 -6.59 -10.02
CA LEU A 6 -27.12 -6.82 -8.67
C LEU A 6 -26.57 -8.12 -8.08
N GLN A 7 -26.42 -9.16 -8.90
CA GLN A 7 -25.81 -10.42 -8.46
C GLN A 7 -24.35 -10.20 -8.05
N LYS A 8 -23.54 -9.53 -8.88
CA LYS A 8 -22.15 -9.20 -8.54
C LYS A 8 -22.05 -8.38 -7.25
N LEU A 9 -22.96 -7.42 -7.05
CA LEU A 9 -23.01 -6.63 -5.82
C LEU A 9 -23.34 -7.52 -4.60
N SER A 10 -24.33 -8.41 -4.74
CA SER A 10 -24.69 -9.38 -3.71
C SER A 10 -23.51 -10.28 -3.34
N ASP A 11 -22.79 -10.80 -4.34
CA ASP A 11 -21.64 -11.68 -4.12
C ASP A 11 -20.50 -10.94 -3.38
N ILE A 12 -20.24 -9.67 -3.72
CA ILE A 12 -19.25 -8.83 -3.02
C ILE A 12 -19.67 -8.59 -1.56
N ILE A 13 -20.94 -8.26 -1.32
CA ILE A 13 -21.45 -8.04 0.03
C ILE A 13 -21.36 -9.34 0.85
N GLN A 14 -21.69 -10.48 0.24
CA GLN A 14 -21.53 -11.77 0.91
C GLN A 14 -20.06 -12.06 1.23
N LEU A 15 -19.13 -11.82 0.30
CA LEU A 15 -17.70 -12.01 0.56
C LEU A 15 -17.14 -11.13 1.71
N VAL A 16 -17.70 -9.93 1.89
CA VAL A 16 -17.27 -8.98 2.93
C VAL A 16 -17.93 -9.26 4.29
N PHE A 17 -19.21 -9.64 4.29
CA PHE A 17 -20.03 -9.72 5.51
C PHE A 17 -20.47 -11.13 5.92
N SER A 18 -20.24 -12.13 5.08
CA SER A 18 -20.61 -13.51 5.30
C SER A 18 -19.40 -14.41 5.02
N GLY A 19 -18.59 -14.66 6.05
CA GLY A 19 -17.95 -15.98 6.13
C GLY A 19 -19.06 -17.03 6.29
N GLU A 20 -18.81 -18.31 6.01
CA GLU A 20 -19.75 -19.37 6.40
C GLU A 20 -19.42 -19.87 7.83
N PRO A 21 -20.09 -19.39 8.89
CA PRO A 21 -20.13 -20.10 10.15
C PRO A 21 -21.52 -20.69 10.42
N ALA A 22 -21.56 -21.66 11.32
CA ALA A 22 -22.78 -22.22 11.87
C ALA A 22 -23.74 -21.12 12.36
N GLU A 23 -25.05 -21.33 12.20
CA GLU A 23 -26.13 -20.35 12.39
C GLU A 23 -26.06 -19.47 13.64
N LYS A 24 -25.47 -19.96 14.74
CA LYS A 24 -25.41 -19.26 16.03
C LYS A 24 -24.47 -18.04 16.07
N ASP A 25 -23.45 -17.96 15.21
CA ASP A 25 -22.40 -16.92 15.32
C ASP A 25 -22.55 -15.77 14.30
N ARG A 26 -23.56 -15.84 13.43
CA ARG A 26 -23.74 -14.91 12.31
C ARG A 26 -23.93 -13.45 12.77
N LEU A 27 -24.64 -13.23 13.88
CA LEU A 27 -24.92 -11.88 14.37
C LEU A 27 -23.66 -11.20 14.94
N GLN A 28 -22.86 -11.96 15.69
CA GLN A 28 -21.63 -11.47 16.29
C GLN A 28 -20.54 -11.25 15.24
N GLN A 29 -20.45 -12.13 14.24
CA GLN A 29 -19.55 -11.96 13.10
C GLN A 29 -19.92 -10.77 12.20
N ARG A 30 -21.23 -10.50 12.04
CA ARG A 30 -21.70 -9.32 11.30
C ARG A 30 -21.33 -8.02 12.01
N GLN A 31 -21.46 -7.99 13.34
CA GLN A 31 -21.08 -6.85 14.16
C GLN A 31 -19.56 -6.59 14.15
N THR A 32 -18.73 -7.63 14.19
CA THR A 32 -17.28 -7.49 14.11
C THR A 32 -16.81 -7.05 12.71
N SER A 33 -17.41 -7.57 11.63
CA SER A 33 -17.09 -7.14 10.26
C SER A 33 -17.36 -5.64 10.07
N THR A 34 -18.49 -5.12 10.54
CA THR A 34 -18.80 -3.67 10.44
C THR A 34 -17.80 -2.74 11.15
N ALA A 35 -17.04 -3.24 12.13
CA ALA A 35 -16.02 -2.45 12.82
C ALA A 35 -14.71 -2.31 12.03
N HIS A 36 -14.46 -3.23 11.07
CA HIS A 36 -13.21 -3.28 10.31
C HIS A 36 -13.34 -2.75 8.89
N PHE A 37 -14.56 -2.70 8.35
CA PHE A 37 -14.84 -2.18 7.02
C PHE A 37 -15.39 -0.76 7.04
N LYS A 38 -14.88 0.11 6.16
CA LYS A 38 -15.52 1.39 5.83
C LYS A 38 -16.00 1.38 4.39
N VAL A 39 -17.15 2.00 4.19
CA VAL A 39 -17.79 2.12 2.87
C VAL A 39 -17.70 3.58 2.43
N HIS A 40 -17.18 3.80 1.22
CA HIS A 40 -17.12 5.11 0.60
C HIS A 40 -17.86 5.08 -0.73
N ILE A 41 -18.80 6.00 -0.92
CA ILE A 41 -19.59 6.13 -2.15
C ILE A 41 -19.26 7.48 -2.75
N HIS A 42 -18.79 7.48 -3.99
CA HIS A 42 -18.59 8.71 -4.75
C HIS A 42 -19.06 8.52 -6.18
N LYS A 43 -19.34 9.62 -6.87
CA LYS A 43 -19.62 9.57 -8.30
C LYS A 43 -18.34 9.23 -9.04
N ASP A 44 -18.47 8.42 -10.08
CA ASP A 44 -17.36 8.16 -10.98
C ASP A 44 -16.99 9.46 -11.72
N THR A 45 -15.88 10.06 -11.32
CA THR A 45 -15.31 11.25 -11.96
C THR A 45 -14.27 10.88 -13.01
N SER A 46 -14.07 9.58 -13.28
CA SER A 46 -13.13 9.16 -14.31
C SER A 46 -13.67 9.59 -15.69
N HIS A 47 -12.99 10.57 -16.28
CA HIS A 47 -13.09 10.85 -17.70
C HIS A 47 -12.30 9.78 -18.45
N HIS A 48 -12.67 8.50 -18.32
CA HIS A 48 -12.13 7.51 -19.24
C HIS A 48 -12.68 7.86 -20.62
N SER A 49 -11.83 8.45 -21.47
CA SER A 49 -12.01 8.43 -22.91
C SER A 49 -11.91 6.97 -23.32
N GLU A 50 -13.01 6.24 -23.19
CA GLU A 50 -13.19 4.95 -23.83
C GLU A 50 -12.89 5.18 -25.32
N LYS A 51 -11.78 4.61 -25.79
CA LYS A 51 -11.44 4.61 -27.21
C LYS A 51 -12.65 4.00 -27.91
N GLN A 52 -13.34 4.82 -28.71
CA GLN A 52 -14.48 4.41 -29.52
C GLN A 52 -14.06 3.21 -30.37
N THR A 53 -14.52 2.02 -30.01
CA THR A 53 -14.71 0.94 -30.98
C THR A 53 -16.01 1.27 -31.70
N THR A 54 -15.87 1.65 -32.96
CA THR A 54 -16.92 1.92 -33.93
C THR A 54 -17.86 0.72 -34.08
N ASP A 55 -19.05 0.82 -33.50
CA ASP A 55 -20.24 0.13 -34.00
C ASP A 55 -21.34 1.17 -34.23
N MET A 56 -21.51 1.53 -35.51
CA MET A 56 -22.28 2.69 -35.99
C MET A 56 -23.81 2.48 -35.97
N TRP A 57 -24.30 1.43 -35.29
CA TRP A 57 -25.74 1.08 -35.24
C TRP A 57 -26.26 0.68 -33.85
N ALA A 58 -25.46 0.77 -32.79
CA ALA A 58 -26.01 0.68 -31.43
C ALA A 58 -26.51 2.06 -30.99
N SER A 59 -27.79 2.15 -30.60
CA SER A 59 -28.32 3.35 -29.94
C SER A 59 -27.37 3.79 -28.85
N SER A 60 -26.98 5.07 -28.87
CA SER A 60 -26.00 5.63 -27.94
C SER A 60 -26.37 5.26 -26.50
N PRO A 61 -25.54 4.46 -25.78
CA PRO A 61 -25.75 4.29 -24.36
C PRO A 61 -25.57 5.69 -23.76
N SER A 62 -26.66 6.24 -23.22
CA SER A 62 -26.57 7.45 -22.41
C SER A 62 -25.45 7.21 -21.39
N LYS A 63 -24.34 7.96 -21.46
CA LYS A 63 -23.25 7.89 -20.49
C LYS A 63 -23.81 8.30 -19.13
N LYS A 64 -24.45 7.35 -18.44
CA LYS A 64 -24.90 7.53 -17.07
C LYS A 64 -23.64 7.45 -16.22
N GLN A 65 -23.28 8.59 -15.65
CA GLN A 65 -22.26 8.66 -14.61
C GLN A 65 -22.64 7.67 -13.51
N GLY A 66 -21.83 6.61 -13.37
CA GLY A 66 -22.00 5.60 -12.34
C GLY A 66 -21.59 6.13 -10.97
N ASN A 67 -21.98 5.42 -9.92
CA ASN A 67 -21.39 5.60 -8.60
C ASN A 67 -20.33 4.51 -8.39
N ILE A 68 -19.19 4.89 -7.82
CA ILE A 68 -18.16 3.98 -7.32
C ILE A 68 -18.46 3.71 -5.85
N LEU A 69 -18.56 2.43 -5.53
CA LEU A 69 -18.75 1.90 -4.18
C LEU A 69 -17.45 1.21 -3.76
N SER A 70 -16.74 1.78 -2.79
CA SER A 70 -15.46 1.26 -2.30
C SER A 70 -15.61 0.67 -0.90
N TYR A 71 -15.18 -0.58 -0.73
CA TYR A 71 -15.14 -1.28 0.55
C TYR A 71 -13.68 -1.42 1.01
N TRP A 72 -13.37 -0.85 2.16
CA TRP A 72 -12.00 -0.80 2.69
C TRP A 72 -11.93 -1.56 4.00
N CYS A 73 -11.14 -2.64 4.05
CA CYS A 73 -10.78 -3.31 5.29
C CYS A 73 -9.56 -2.62 5.90
N PHE A 74 -9.67 -2.12 7.12
CA PHE A 74 -8.57 -1.48 7.85
C PHE A 74 -7.94 -2.40 8.91
N SER A 75 -8.24 -3.70 8.87
CA SER A 75 -7.66 -4.67 9.80
C SER A 75 -7.21 -5.92 9.04
N PRO A 76 -5.91 -6.08 8.76
CA PRO A 76 -5.41 -7.32 8.17
C PRO A 76 -5.63 -8.51 9.12
N GLY A 77 -5.52 -8.28 10.44
CA GLY A 77 -5.76 -9.33 11.42
C GLY A 77 -7.18 -9.89 11.44
N PHE A 78 -8.20 -9.10 11.07
CA PHE A 78 -9.57 -9.60 10.94
C PHE A 78 -9.66 -10.75 9.92
N ARG A 79 -9.04 -10.58 8.75
CA ARG A 79 -9.02 -11.62 7.70
C ARG A 79 -8.13 -12.80 8.07
N MET A 80 -7.02 -12.56 8.77
CA MET A 80 -6.14 -13.65 9.23
C MET A 80 -6.81 -14.56 10.27
N GLN A 81 -7.62 -13.99 11.17
CA GLN A 81 -8.42 -14.76 12.12
C GLN A 81 -9.47 -15.62 11.41
N GLU A 82 -10.16 -15.04 10.42
CA GLU A 82 -11.10 -15.79 9.58
C GLU A 82 -10.41 -16.96 8.86
N LEU A 83 -9.22 -16.72 8.30
CA LEU A 83 -8.42 -17.77 7.66
C LEU A 83 -8.04 -18.88 8.66
N GLY A 84 -7.67 -18.52 9.89
CA GLY A 84 -7.42 -19.49 10.97
C GLY A 84 -8.67 -20.30 11.31
N ASN A 85 -9.84 -19.66 11.40
CA ASN A 85 -11.11 -20.30 11.72
C ASN A 85 -11.60 -21.26 10.63
N GLN A 86 -11.15 -21.09 9.38
CA GLN A 86 -11.42 -22.04 8.29
C GLN A 86 -10.66 -23.38 8.45
N GLY A 87 -9.82 -23.53 9.47
CA GLY A 87 -9.13 -24.79 9.75
C GLY A 87 -7.94 -25.06 8.82
N VAL A 88 -7.30 -24.01 8.30
CA VAL A 88 -6.05 -24.16 7.54
C VAL A 88 -5.01 -24.89 8.39
N ARG A 89 -4.29 -25.85 7.78
CA ARG A 89 -3.35 -26.69 8.53
C ARG A 89 -2.11 -25.94 9.02
N CYS A 90 -1.63 -24.98 8.22
CA CYS A 90 -0.42 -24.23 8.53
C CYS A 90 -0.41 -22.91 7.75
N ILE A 91 0.10 -21.85 8.38
CA ILE A 91 0.38 -20.56 7.74
C ILE A 91 1.88 -20.30 7.94
N ILE A 92 2.62 -20.21 6.83
CA ILE A 92 4.05 -19.92 6.83
C ILE A 92 4.24 -18.54 6.20
N LEU A 93 4.82 -17.61 6.96
CA LEU A 93 5.13 -16.26 6.48
C LEU A 93 6.64 -16.08 6.47
N THR A 94 7.18 -15.74 5.31
CA THR A 94 8.61 -15.49 5.11
C THR A 94 8.80 -14.18 4.39
N SER A 95 9.49 -13.22 5.01
CA SER A 95 9.98 -12.03 4.30
C SER A 95 11.24 -11.51 4.97
N SER A 96 12.14 -10.94 4.16
CA SER A 96 13.43 -10.38 4.59
C SER A 96 13.30 -9.05 5.31
N THR A 97 12.10 -8.45 5.32
CA THR A 97 11.84 -7.12 5.87
C THR A 97 10.70 -7.10 6.90
N LEU A 98 10.32 -8.25 7.47
CA LEU A 98 9.26 -8.31 8.50
C LEU A 98 9.70 -7.83 9.89
N SER A 99 10.99 -7.49 10.07
CA SER A 99 11.49 -6.98 11.34
C SER A 99 10.93 -5.57 11.62
N PRO A 100 10.45 -5.28 12.84
CA PRO A 100 10.37 -6.17 14.00
C PRO A 100 9.14 -7.09 13.97
N LEU A 101 9.32 -8.40 14.20
CA LEU A 101 8.22 -9.39 14.11
C LEU A 101 7.09 -9.14 15.09
N THR A 102 7.35 -8.49 16.23
CA THR A 102 6.35 -8.18 17.25
C THR A 102 5.26 -7.24 16.73
N SER A 103 5.64 -6.22 15.96
CA SER A 103 4.69 -5.25 15.39
C SER A 103 3.84 -5.91 14.31
N PHE A 104 4.47 -6.71 13.44
CA PHE A 104 3.79 -7.46 12.41
C PHE A 104 2.79 -8.47 13.01
N ALA A 105 3.20 -9.23 14.02
CA ALA A 105 2.33 -10.18 14.71
C ALA A 105 1.11 -9.51 15.36
N ALA A 106 1.31 -8.33 15.98
CA ALA A 106 0.23 -7.56 16.59
C ALA A 106 -0.82 -7.10 15.56
N GLU A 107 -0.39 -6.73 14.35
CA GLU A 107 -1.29 -6.32 13.27
C GLU A 107 -2.12 -7.48 12.71
N MET A 108 -1.50 -8.67 12.62
CA MET A 108 -2.10 -9.88 12.07
C MET A 108 -3.03 -10.61 13.06
N ARG A 109 -2.97 -10.30 14.37
CA ARG A 109 -3.89 -10.81 15.41
C ARG A 109 -4.10 -12.33 15.40
N ILE A 110 -3.11 -13.08 14.97
CA ILE A 110 -3.04 -14.54 15.04
C ILE A 110 -1.75 -14.96 15.76
N PRO A 111 -1.72 -16.12 16.45
CA PRO A 111 -0.52 -16.58 17.12
C PRO A 111 0.54 -17.04 16.12
N PHE A 112 1.79 -16.64 16.33
CA PHE A 112 2.97 -17.16 15.65
C PHE A 112 3.82 -17.95 16.65
N PRO A 113 3.45 -19.22 16.95
CA PRO A 113 4.13 -20.00 17.98
C PRO A 113 5.58 -20.34 17.61
N VAL A 114 5.88 -20.40 16.32
CA VAL A 114 7.24 -20.52 15.79
C VAL A 114 7.56 -19.22 15.07
N SER A 115 8.56 -18.51 15.56
CA SER A 115 9.08 -17.29 14.96
C SER A 115 10.60 -17.36 14.87
N LEU A 116 11.14 -16.93 13.74
CA LEU A 116 12.58 -16.85 13.49
C LEU A 116 12.87 -15.45 12.94
N GLU A 117 13.50 -14.62 13.77
CA GLU A 117 14.04 -13.34 13.35
C GLU A 117 15.57 -13.46 13.32
N ASN A 118 16.13 -13.54 12.11
CA ASN A 118 17.57 -13.55 11.95
C ASN A 118 18.15 -12.18 12.29
N ARG A 119 19.34 -12.17 12.90
CA ARG A 119 20.09 -10.93 13.08
C ARG A 119 20.29 -10.25 11.73
N HIS A 120 20.30 -8.92 11.73
CA HIS A 120 20.58 -8.13 10.54
C HIS A 120 21.88 -8.61 9.91
N ALA A 121 21.81 -9.13 8.68
CA ALA A 121 22.94 -9.77 8.00
C ALA A 121 24.00 -8.77 7.50
N ILE A 122 23.79 -7.47 7.73
CA ILE A 122 24.64 -6.40 7.25
C ILE A 122 25.30 -5.74 8.45
N GLU A 123 26.63 -5.76 8.49
CA GLU A 123 27.42 -5.14 9.54
C GLU A 123 27.38 -3.60 9.41
N ARG A 124 27.66 -2.88 10.50
CA ARG A 124 27.52 -1.42 10.56
C ARG A 124 28.44 -0.66 9.58
N ASP A 125 29.56 -1.27 9.23
CA ASP A 125 30.54 -0.75 8.27
C ASP A 125 30.13 -0.97 6.81
N GLN A 126 29.12 -1.80 6.55
CA GLN A 126 28.65 -2.13 5.20
C GLN A 126 27.53 -1.19 4.70
N ILE A 127 26.95 -0.35 5.56
CA ILE A 127 25.93 0.63 5.17
C ILE A 127 26.21 1.98 5.84
N PHE A 128 26.18 3.04 5.03
CA PHE A 128 26.14 4.40 5.53
C PHE A 128 24.72 4.98 5.36
N VAL A 129 24.07 5.31 6.48
CA VAL A 129 22.77 5.98 6.49
C VAL A 129 22.99 7.42 6.95
N SER A 130 22.51 8.38 6.16
CA SER A 130 22.54 9.79 6.51
C SER A 130 21.22 10.46 6.15
N ILE A 131 20.79 11.39 7.00
CA ILE A 131 19.62 12.23 6.76
C ILE A 131 20.14 13.58 6.26
N ILE A 132 19.72 13.96 5.06
CA ILE A 132 20.06 15.27 4.49
C ILE A 132 18.84 16.17 4.60
N GLU A 133 18.88 17.06 5.58
CA GLU A 133 17.79 18.01 5.84
C GLU A 133 17.86 19.26 4.95
N ARG A 134 19.05 19.59 4.42
CA ARG A 134 19.26 20.79 3.61
C ARG A 134 20.14 20.50 2.42
N GLY A 135 19.78 21.06 1.28
CA GLY A 135 20.61 20.96 0.08
C GLY A 135 21.87 21.83 0.14
N PRO A 136 22.73 21.75 -0.88
CA PRO A 136 23.98 22.52 -0.95
C PRO A 136 23.75 24.04 -1.02
N ASP A 137 22.55 24.46 -1.41
CA ASP A 137 22.05 25.83 -1.40
C ASP A 137 21.43 26.26 -0.05
N ARG A 138 21.52 25.40 0.98
CA ARG A 138 20.97 25.58 2.34
C ARG A 138 19.44 25.63 2.41
N VAL A 139 18.74 25.31 1.31
CA VAL A 139 17.29 25.18 1.28
C VAL A 139 16.89 23.93 2.05
N TYR A 140 15.86 24.04 2.88
CA TYR A 140 15.32 22.90 3.63
C TYR A 140 14.59 21.93 2.71
N LEU A 141 14.98 20.67 2.73
CA LEU A 141 14.40 19.60 1.93
C LEU A 141 13.15 19.08 2.66
N SER A 142 11.97 19.46 2.15
CA SER A 142 10.69 19.00 2.67
C SER A 142 9.94 18.20 1.62
N SER A 143 9.40 17.06 2.07
CA SER A 143 8.56 16.14 1.30
C SER A 143 7.08 16.15 1.72
N ALA A 144 6.71 17.04 2.65
CA ALA A 144 5.35 17.13 3.13
C ALA A 144 4.39 17.51 1.98
N PHE A 145 3.24 16.83 1.92
CA PHE A 145 2.25 16.97 0.84
C PHE A 145 1.76 18.42 0.65
N ASP A 146 1.63 19.16 1.74
CA ASP A 146 1.21 20.57 1.76
C ASP A 146 2.37 21.56 1.52
N ARG A 147 3.63 21.08 1.52
CA ARG A 147 4.84 21.91 1.49
C ARG A 147 5.94 21.29 0.64
N CYS A 148 5.67 21.12 -0.65
CA CYS A 148 6.70 20.85 -1.66
C CYS A 148 6.88 22.06 -2.58
N PRO A 149 7.54 23.14 -2.10
CA PRO A 149 7.84 24.28 -2.95
C PRO A 149 8.84 23.88 -4.04
N LEU A 150 8.75 24.55 -5.19
CA LEU A 150 9.64 24.33 -6.33
C LEU A 150 11.13 24.39 -5.94
N GLU A 151 11.47 25.31 -5.02
CA GLU A 151 12.83 25.47 -4.50
C GLU A 151 13.36 24.21 -3.79
N SER A 152 12.52 23.53 -3.00
CA SER A 152 12.88 22.27 -2.33
C SER A 152 13.16 21.16 -3.36
N MET A 153 12.36 21.09 -4.43
CA MET A 153 12.57 20.11 -5.51
C MET A 153 13.86 20.38 -6.30
N VAL A 154 14.14 21.65 -6.61
CA VAL A 154 15.37 22.06 -7.31
C VAL A 154 16.59 21.78 -6.42
N SER A 155 16.51 22.14 -5.14
CA SER A 155 17.55 21.87 -4.14
C SER A 155 17.79 20.37 -3.97
N LEU A 156 16.74 19.54 -3.97
CA LEU A 156 16.87 18.09 -3.93
C LEU A 156 17.59 17.55 -5.17
N GLY A 157 17.22 18.01 -6.37
CA GLY A 157 17.92 17.65 -7.61
C GLY A 157 19.40 18.02 -7.59
N ASN A 158 19.71 19.21 -7.09
CA ASN A 158 21.10 19.66 -6.85
C ASN A 158 21.82 18.78 -5.84
N THR A 159 21.15 18.37 -4.76
CA THR A 159 21.71 17.51 -3.73
C THR A 159 22.11 16.15 -4.30
N VAL A 160 21.22 15.54 -5.10
CA VAL A 160 21.49 14.27 -5.78
C VAL A 160 22.65 14.41 -6.78
N GLY A 161 22.58 15.40 -7.67
CA GLY A 161 23.56 15.59 -8.75
C GLY A 161 24.93 16.16 -8.33
N LYS A 162 25.03 16.87 -7.20
CA LYS A 162 26.31 17.45 -6.73
C LYS A 162 26.96 16.61 -5.64
N THR A 163 26.18 15.99 -4.78
CA THR A 163 26.72 15.26 -3.63
C THR A 163 27.01 13.80 -3.97
N PHE A 164 26.07 13.12 -4.64
CA PHE A 164 26.16 11.67 -4.79
C PHE A 164 26.83 11.24 -6.10
N THR A 165 26.59 11.95 -7.20
CA THR A 165 27.24 11.62 -8.49
C THR A 165 28.64 12.18 -8.65
N SER A 166 29.05 13.16 -7.81
CA SER A 166 30.40 13.74 -7.89
C SER A 166 31.44 13.02 -7.03
N TYR A 167 31.02 12.30 -5.98
CA TYR A 167 31.95 11.79 -4.96
C TYR A 167 32.21 10.29 -5.01
N GLN A 168 31.48 9.48 -5.81
CA GLN A 168 31.74 8.03 -5.94
C GLN A 168 31.24 7.44 -7.27
N PRO A 169 31.82 6.32 -7.77
CA PRO A 169 31.35 5.61 -8.96
C PRO A 169 30.09 4.75 -8.71
N PHE A 170 29.26 5.08 -7.71
CA PHE A 170 28.09 4.27 -7.36
C PHE A 170 26.82 4.75 -8.08
N SER A 171 26.00 3.79 -8.50
CA SER A 171 24.67 4.05 -9.05
C SER A 171 23.72 4.55 -7.94
N VAL A 172 23.02 5.65 -8.21
CA VAL A 172 22.01 6.20 -7.30
C VAL A 172 20.64 5.67 -7.69
N ILE A 173 19.89 5.12 -6.74
CA ILE A 173 18.49 4.70 -6.92
C ILE A 173 17.60 5.69 -6.18
N THR A 174 16.67 6.33 -6.90
CA THR A 174 15.65 7.22 -6.33
C THR A 174 14.26 6.63 -6.56
N SER A 175 13.43 6.58 -5.52
CA SER A 175 12.02 6.20 -5.62
C SER A 175 11.14 7.43 -5.48
N LYS A 176 10.14 7.57 -6.34
CA LYS A 176 9.10 8.61 -6.27
C LYS A 176 7.78 7.93 -5.89
N SER A 177 7.17 8.32 -4.78
CA SER A 177 5.79 7.97 -4.47
C SER A 177 4.83 8.91 -5.19
N GLU A 178 3.74 8.37 -5.72
CA GLU A 178 2.72 9.13 -6.46
C GLU A 178 1.77 9.92 -5.53
N GLN A 179 1.77 9.57 -4.24
CA GLN A 179 0.87 10.12 -3.20
C GLN A 179 1.55 11.11 -2.24
N THR A 180 2.88 11.26 -2.31
CA THR A 180 3.65 12.17 -1.47
C THR A 180 4.81 12.73 -2.29
N CYS A 181 5.08 14.02 -2.18
CA CYS A 181 6.22 14.62 -2.85
C CYS A 181 7.52 14.10 -2.23
N VAL A 182 8.07 12.99 -2.75
CA VAL A 182 9.45 12.48 -2.56
C VAL A 182 10.01 12.68 -1.15
N CYS A 183 9.91 11.71 -0.25
CA CYS A 183 10.81 11.64 0.90
C CYS A 183 12.20 11.22 0.41
N PRO A 184 13.25 12.06 0.48
CA PRO A 184 14.58 11.63 0.10
C PRO A 184 15.21 10.91 1.29
N VAL A 185 14.79 9.67 1.54
CA VAL A 185 15.67 8.76 2.26
C VAL A 185 16.65 8.24 1.23
N VAL A 186 17.80 8.93 1.11
CA VAL A 186 18.87 8.47 0.22
C VAL A 186 19.60 7.34 0.93
N TYR A 187 19.26 6.11 0.56
CA TYR A 187 20.02 4.93 0.96
C TYR A 187 21.29 4.86 0.12
N CYS A 188 22.43 5.22 0.70
CA CYS A 188 23.71 4.99 0.06
C CYS A 188 24.23 3.62 0.50
N LYS A 189 23.96 2.59 -0.32
CA LYS A 189 24.53 1.25 -0.08
C LYS A 189 25.95 1.23 -0.63
N VAL A 190 26.93 1.42 0.25
CA VAL A 190 28.34 1.27 -0.08
C VAL A 190 28.62 -0.23 -0.18
N PHE A 191 28.62 -0.78 -1.40
CA PHE A 191 29.18 -2.12 -1.62
C PHE A 191 30.71 -2.00 -1.57
N HIS A 192 31.32 -2.29 -0.42
CA HIS A 192 32.71 -2.74 -0.42
C HIS A 192 32.72 -4.15 -1.02
N MET A 193 32.91 -4.22 -2.34
CA MET A 193 33.21 -5.46 -3.03
C MET A 193 34.67 -5.79 -2.69
N PHE A 194 34.89 -6.84 -1.88
CA PHE A 194 36.19 -7.51 -1.82
C PHE A 194 36.40 -8.35 -3.07
#